data_AF-A0A067Q9K7-F1
#
_entry.id   AF-A0A067Q9K7-F1
#
_cell.length_a   1.000
_cell.length_b   1.000
_cell.length_c   1.000
_cell.angle_alpha   90.00
_cell.angle_beta   90.00
_cell.angle_gamma   90.00
#
_symmetry.space_group_name_H-M   'P 1'
#
loop_
_entity.id
_entity.type
_entity.pdbx_description
1 polymer ?
#
loop_
_entity_poly.entity_id
_entity_poly.type
_entity_poly.pdbx_seq_one_letter_code
_entity_poly.pdbx_strand_id
1 'polypeptide(L)'
;MWNADWWWDIQKLLPQGATIAPVILASDKTHLSEFRGDKSAWPVYLTIGNIDSATRHHPSSHAVVLVGYLPVAKLDCFTDNTRSPLVEAGKSGVEMVCPDGWVRRVFPILAAYVADHTEHCLVAGCKENQCPECLAPPDKLGNLLNSLSYCDSHRTV
;
A
#
# COMPACT_ATOMS: atom_id res chain seq x y z
N MET A 1 -3.18 -16.49 3.48
CA MET A 1 -1.73 -16.50 3.17
C MET A 1 -1.60 -15.86 1.80
N TRP A 2 -1.14 -14.62 1.73
CA TRP A 2 -1.00 -13.89 0.47
C TRP A 2 0.20 -14.44 -0.27
N ASN A 3 -0.05 -15.37 -1.19
CA ASN A 3 0.96 -15.91 -2.07
C ASN A 3 1.27 -14.88 -3.16
N ALA A 4 2.55 -14.63 -3.40
CA ALA A 4 3.02 -13.74 -4.47
C ALA A 4 2.65 -14.24 -5.88
N ASP A 5 1.95 -15.38 -5.99
CA ASP A 5 1.45 -15.96 -7.24
C ASP A 5 0.48 -15.05 -7.98
N TRP A 6 -0.30 -14.23 -7.25
CA TRP A 6 -1.18 -13.22 -7.84
C TRP A 6 -0.46 -12.34 -8.86
N TRP A 7 0.80 -12.01 -8.58
CA TRP A 7 1.66 -11.23 -9.47
C TRP A 7 1.78 -11.84 -10.87
N TRP A 8 2.06 -13.14 -10.89
CA TRP A 8 2.26 -13.90 -12.11
C TRP A 8 0.95 -14.10 -12.85
N ASP A 9 -0.15 -14.24 -12.12
CA ASP A 9 -1.47 -14.39 -12.73
C ASP A 9 -1.93 -13.11 -13.42
N ILE A 10 -1.72 -11.94 -12.82
CA ILE A 10 -2.00 -10.66 -13.50
C ILE A 10 -1.04 -10.44 -14.67
N GLN A 11 0.25 -10.75 -14.52
CA GLN A 11 1.23 -10.59 -15.61
C GLN A 11 0.85 -11.39 -16.87
N LYS A 12 0.22 -12.56 -16.72
CA LYS A 12 -0.26 -13.39 -17.85
C LYS A 12 -1.41 -12.74 -18.62
N LEU A 13 -2.18 -11.85 -18.00
CA LEU A 13 -3.32 -11.16 -18.62
C LEU A 13 -2.89 -9.92 -19.42
N LEU A 14 -1.65 -9.45 -19.24
CA LEU A 14 -1.13 -8.27 -19.91
C LEU A 14 -0.70 -8.56 -21.34
N PRO A 15 -0.76 -7.56 -22.25
CA PRO A 15 -0.30 -7.72 -23.62
C PRO A 15 1.20 -8.05 -23.69
N GLN A 16 1.60 -8.70 -24.78
CA GLN A 16 3.00 -9.09 -24.97
C GLN A 16 3.93 -7.86 -24.93
N GLY A 17 5.00 -7.96 -24.14
CA GLY A 17 5.97 -6.88 -23.94
C GLY A 17 5.59 -5.86 -22.84
N ALA A 18 4.39 -5.96 -22.26
CA ALA A 18 4.03 -5.20 -21.07
C ALA A 18 4.49 -5.89 -19.79
N THR A 19 4.68 -5.10 -18.73
CA THR A 19 5.05 -5.60 -17.41
C THR A 19 4.19 -4.95 -16.35
N ILE A 20 3.87 -5.69 -15.30
CA ILE A 20 3.27 -5.12 -14.09
C ILE A 20 4.37 -4.47 -13.23
N ALA A 21 4.02 -3.43 -12.47
CA ALA A 21 4.83 -2.89 -11.36
C ALA A 21 4.00 -2.86 -10.05
N PRO A 22 4.31 -3.68 -9.02
CA PRO A 22 3.51 -3.71 -7.81
C PRO A 22 3.99 -2.56 -6.95
N VAL A 23 3.12 -1.58 -6.77
CA VAL A 23 3.39 -0.48 -5.85
C VAL A 23 3.13 -0.98 -4.44
N ILE A 24 4.16 -0.89 -3.60
CA ILE A 24 4.08 -1.21 -2.18
C ILE A 24 4.24 0.11 -1.44
N LEU A 25 3.23 0.46 -0.65
CA LEU A 25 3.27 1.59 0.24
C LEU A 25 3.59 1.10 1.65
N ALA A 26 4.33 1.90 2.40
CA ALA A 26 4.57 1.65 3.81
C ALA A 26 4.48 2.94 4.62
N SER A 27 3.92 2.87 5.82
CA SER A 27 4.03 3.94 6.81
C SER A 27 4.73 3.44 8.06
N ASP A 28 5.46 4.35 8.71
CA ASP A 28 6.03 4.11 10.03
C ASP A 28 6.05 5.43 10.80
N LYS A 29 5.44 5.46 11.98
CA LYS A 29 5.34 6.65 12.82
C LYS A 29 6.73 7.09 13.25
N THR A 30 7.12 8.30 12.84
CA THR A 30 8.40 8.89 13.24
C THR A 30 8.19 10.02 14.24
N HIS A 31 8.95 10.00 15.34
CA HIS A 31 8.95 11.05 16.34
C HIS A 31 9.90 12.18 15.90
N LEU A 32 9.37 13.41 15.69
CA LEU A 32 10.11 14.47 15.00
C LEU A 32 10.94 15.40 15.92
N SER A 33 10.88 15.24 17.25
CA SER A 33 11.85 15.66 18.30
C SER A 33 11.13 15.97 19.63
N GLU A 34 11.83 15.77 20.76
CA GLU A 34 11.30 15.98 22.13
C GLU A 34 11.45 17.43 22.66
N PHE A 35 12.03 18.35 21.89
CA PHE A 35 12.48 19.63 22.47
C PHE A 35 11.51 20.81 22.36
N ARG A 36 10.52 20.83 21.46
CA ARG A 36 9.54 21.94 21.34
C ARG A 36 8.18 21.51 20.74
N GLY A 37 7.44 20.70 21.50
CA GLY A 37 6.05 20.34 21.20
C GLY A 37 5.94 19.01 20.47
N ASP A 38 5.22 18.07 21.09
CA ASP A 38 5.03 16.69 20.65
C ASP A 38 4.35 16.62 19.27
N LYS A 39 5.16 16.70 18.20
CA LYS A 39 4.69 16.54 16.83
C LYS A 39 5.19 15.20 16.31
N SER A 40 4.26 14.26 16.19
CA SER A 40 4.47 13.02 15.42
C SER A 40 4.12 13.26 13.96
N ALA A 41 4.86 12.63 13.05
CA ALA A 41 4.50 12.57 11.64
C ALA A 41 4.57 11.12 11.14
N TRP A 42 3.71 10.82 10.17
CA TRP A 42 3.60 9.49 9.57
C TRP A 42 4.10 9.58 8.12
N PRO A 43 5.40 9.40 7.86
CA PRO A 43 5.92 9.29 6.51
C PRO A 43 5.26 8.14 5.76
N VAL A 44 4.97 8.36 4.47
CA VAL A 44 4.53 7.34 3.53
C VAL A 44 5.64 7.09 2.53
N TYR A 45 6.18 5.88 2.61
CA TYR A 45 7.20 5.36 1.73
C TYR A 45 6.55 4.58 0.57
N LEU A 46 7.21 4.60 -0.59
CA LEU A 46 6.83 3.85 -1.77
C LEU A 46 8.03 3.05 -2.26
N THR A 47 7.79 1.79 -2.60
CA THR A 47 8.72 0.94 -3.32
C THR A 47 7.98 0.10 -4.35
N ILE A 48 8.71 -0.51 -5.27
CA ILE A 48 8.16 -1.43 -6.26
C ILE A 48 8.58 -2.86 -5.93
N GLY A 49 7.66 -3.80 -6.04
CA GLY A 49 7.99 -5.19 -5.74
C GLY A 49 8.81 -5.90 -6.81
N ASN A 50 9.10 -5.26 -7.97
CA ASN A 50 10.08 -5.75 -8.95
C ASN A 50 11.52 -5.70 -8.42
N ILE A 51 11.79 -4.92 -7.37
CA ILE A 51 13.10 -4.88 -6.72
C ILE A 51 13.17 -6.02 -5.71
N ASP A 52 14.27 -6.77 -5.71
CA ASP A 52 14.49 -7.84 -4.74
C ASP A 52 14.35 -7.34 -3.29
N SER A 53 13.80 -8.19 -2.42
CA SER A 53 13.53 -7.79 -1.04
C SER A 53 14.81 -7.41 -0.29
N ALA A 54 15.94 -8.09 -0.49
CA ALA A 54 17.20 -7.74 0.15
C ALA A 54 17.70 -6.37 -0.33
N THR A 55 17.55 -6.08 -1.63
CA THR A 55 17.88 -4.75 -2.18
C THR A 55 16.96 -3.66 -1.63
N ARG A 56 15.65 -3.91 -1.47
CA ARG A 56 14.71 -2.95 -0.87
C ARG A 56 15.06 -2.58 0.57
N HIS A 57 15.47 -3.56 1.36
CA HIS A 57 15.83 -3.35 2.77
C HIS A 57 17.28 -2.89 2.97
N HIS A 58 18.04 -2.69 1.89
CA HIS A 58 19.39 -2.17 1.97
C HIS A 58 19.35 -0.62 1.94
N PRO A 59 19.69 0.08 3.04
CA PRO A 59 19.45 1.52 3.15
C PRO A 59 20.16 2.38 2.09
N SER A 60 21.31 1.93 1.58
CA SER A 60 22.09 2.65 0.57
C SER A 60 21.67 2.33 -0.88
N SER A 61 20.72 1.41 -1.09
CA SER A 61 20.24 1.06 -2.44
C SER A 61 19.21 2.04 -2.99
N HIS A 62 18.73 3.00 -2.18
CA HIS A 62 17.74 4.01 -2.58
C HIS A 62 16.49 3.42 -3.27
N ALA A 63 16.14 2.19 -2.92
CA ALA A 63 15.04 1.41 -3.50
C ALA A 63 13.66 1.77 -2.93
N VAL A 64 13.63 2.68 -1.96
CA VAL A 64 12.42 3.18 -1.28
C VAL A 64 12.46 4.70 -1.32
N VAL A 65 11.35 5.31 -1.72
CA VAL A 65 11.19 6.76 -1.86
C VAL A 65 10.14 7.26 -0.88
N LEU A 66 10.41 8.36 -0.19
CA LEU A 66 9.42 9.07 0.63
C LEU A 66 8.49 9.88 -0.28
N VAL A 67 7.20 9.55 -0.29
CA VAL A 67 6.18 10.20 -1.13
C VAL A 67 5.49 11.37 -0.41
N GLY A 68 5.36 11.28 0.92
CA GLY A 68 4.73 12.35 1.69
C GLY A 68 4.60 12.01 3.17
N TYR A 69 3.91 12.89 3.90
CA TYR A 69 3.55 12.66 5.31
C TYR A 69 2.03 12.69 5.44
N LEU A 70 1.46 11.72 6.15
CA LEU A 70 0.04 11.73 6.48
C LEU A 70 -0.23 12.85 7.50
N PRO A 71 -1.19 13.76 7.23
CA PRO A 71 -1.55 14.81 8.16
C PRO A 71 -2.29 14.24 9.37
N VAL A 72 -2.04 14.81 10.55
CA VAL A 72 -2.77 14.49 11.81
C VAL A 72 -4.12 15.23 11.89
N ALA A 73 -4.66 15.69 10.76
CA ALA A 73 -5.82 16.57 10.73
C ALA A 73 -7.12 15.79 10.48
N LYS A 74 -8.20 16.26 11.12
CA LYS A 74 -9.57 15.75 10.94
C LYS A 74 -9.91 15.71 9.45
N LEU A 75 -10.31 14.53 8.97
CA LEU A 75 -10.67 14.28 7.57
C LEU A 75 -12.01 14.96 7.25
N ASP A 76 -12.01 16.29 7.16
CA ASP A 76 -13.15 17.01 6.61
C ASP A 76 -12.99 17.01 5.08
N CYS A 77 -13.98 16.41 4.42
CA CYS A 77 -14.27 16.45 2.98
C CYS A 77 -13.19 15.94 1.99
N PHE A 78 -13.22 14.63 1.70
CA PHE A 78 -12.94 14.15 0.35
C PHE A 78 -14.25 14.12 -0.43
N THR A 79 -14.39 14.98 -1.44
CA THR A 79 -15.42 14.81 -2.45
C THR A 79 -14.99 13.65 -3.36
N ASP A 80 -15.69 12.53 -3.24
CA ASP A 80 -15.63 11.38 -4.15
C ASP A 80 -15.85 11.87 -5.59
N ASN A 81 -14.81 11.81 -6.43
CA ASN A 81 -14.91 11.61 -7.89
C ASN A 81 -13.56 11.68 -8.62
N THR A 82 -12.47 12.09 -7.98
CA THR A 82 -11.14 11.96 -8.59
C THR A 82 -10.66 10.52 -8.45
N ARG A 83 -10.83 9.71 -9.50
CA ARG A 83 -10.09 8.45 -9.62
C ARG A 83 -8.61 8.77 -9.42
N SER A 84 -7.99 8.16 -8.42
CA SER A 84 -6.58 8.40 -8.12
C SER A 84 -5.74 8.06 -9.35
N PRO A 85 -4.71 8.85 -9.69
CA PRO A 85 -3.91 8.67 -10.91
C PRO A 85 -3.30 7.26 -11.01
N LEU A 86 -3.10 6.59 -9.88
CA LEU A 86 -2.63 5.21 -9.81
C LEU A 86 -3.67 4.21 -10.33
N VAL A 87 -4.96 4.42 -10.07
CA VAL A 87 -6.04 3.54 -10.56
C VAL A 87 -6.19 3.63 -12.08
N GLU A 88 -6.02 4.83 -12.64
CA GLU A 88 -6.02 5.00 -14.09
C GLU A 88 -4.77 4.35 -14.72
N ALA A 89 -3.60 4.64 -14.17
CA ALA A 89 -2.33 4.06 -14.63
C ALA A 89 -2.32 2.52 -14.54
N GLY A 90 -2.91 1.92 -13.51
CA GLY A 90 -3.04 0.48 -13.38
C GLY A 90 -3.99 -0.17 -14.39
N LYS A 91 -4.91 0.59 -14.99
CA LYS A 91 -5.85 0.10 -16.01
C LYS A 91 -5.34 0.28 -17.43
N SER A 92 -4.78 1.45 -17.74
CA SER A 92 -4.33 1.80 -19.10
C SER A 92 -2.86 1.48 -19.35
N GLY A 93 -2.06 1.39 -18.28
CA GLY A 93 -0.62 1.25 -18.35
C GLY A 93 0.09 2.54 -18.81
N VAL A 94 1.28 2.77 -18.27
CA VAL A 94 2.11 3.94 -18.54
C VAL A 94 3.36 3.50 -19.31
N GLU A 95 3.78 4.26 -20.31
CA GLU A 95 5.06 4.01 -20.98
C GLU A 95 6.20 4.47 -20.08
N MET A 96 7.10 3.54 -19.74
CA MET A 96 8.23 3.83 -18.86
C MET A 96 9.51 3.25 -19.46
N VAL A 97 10.62 3.96 -19.27
CA VAL A 97 11.96 3.47 -19.60
C VAL A 97 12.36 2.45 -18.54
N CYS A 98 12.61 1.23 -18.97
CA CYS A 98 13.13 0.17 -18.11
C CYS A 98 14.64 0.34 -17.89
N PRO A 99 15.22 -0.33 -16.87
CA PRO A 99 16.66 -0.24 -16.57
C PRO A 99 17.58 -0.69 -17.72
N ASP A 100 17.07 -1.50 -18.64
CA ASP A 100 17.77 -1.95 -19.84
C ASP A 100 17.70 -0.97 -21.03
N GLY A 101 17.11 0.22 -20.83
CA GLY A 101 17.00 1.29 -21.82
C GLY A 101 15.81 1.18 -22.77
N TRP A 102 15.00 0.12 -22.68
CA TRP A 102 13.83 -0.06 -23.53
C TRP A 102 12.58 0.55 -22.90
N VAL A 103 11.71 1.13 -23.74
CA VAL A 103 10.39 1.60 -23.30
C VAL A 103 9.42 0.43 -23.28
N ARG A 104 8.78 0.20 -22.13
CA ARG A 104 7.72 -0.80 -21.97
C ARG A 104 6.46 -0.17 -21.43
N ARG A 105 5.33 -0.78 -21.75
CA ARG A 105 4.05 -0.47 -21.11
C ARG A 105 4.04 -1.11 -19.72
N VAL A 106 4.08 -0.29 -18.69
CA VAL A 106 4.11 -0.70 -17.29
C VAL A 106 2.74 -0.47 -16.66
N PHE A 107 2.21 -1.48 -15.96
CA PHE A 107 0.94 -1.39 -15.26
C PHE A 107 1.21 -1.31 -13.74
N PRO A 108 1.26 -0.09 -13.16
CA PRO A 108 1.44 0.06 -11.73
C PRO A 108 0.16 -0.31 -10.97
N ILE A 109 0.24 -1.27 -10.05
CA ILE A 109 -0.90 -1.74 -9.27
C ILE A 109 -0.54 -1.67 -7.79
N LEU A 110 -1.39 -1.05 -6.97
CA LEU A 110 -1.21 -1.09 -5.52
C LEU A 110 -1.34 -2.54 -5.05
N ALA A 111 -0.23 -3.13 -4.63
CA ALA A 111 -0.15 -4.53 -4.25
C ALA A 111 -0.24 -4.74 -2.74
N ALA A 112 0.32 -3.81 -1.97
CA ALA A 112 0.31 -3.88 -0.51
C ALA A 112 0.43 -2.49 0.13
N TYR A 113 -0.22 -2.35 1.28
CA TYR A 113 0.02 -1.26 2.24
C TYR A 113 0.53 -1.88 3.54
N VAL A 114 1.80 -1.62 3.88
CA VAL A 114 2.48 -2.18 5.04
C VAL A 114 2.51 -1.14 6.14
N ALA A 115 1.85 -1.43 7.24
CA ALA A 115 1.84 -0.59 8.43
C ALA A 115 1.58 -1.48 9.65
N ASP A 116 1.79 -0.95 10.86
CA ASP A 116 1.35 -1.65 12.06
C ASP A 116 -0.18 -1.57 12.21
N HIS A 117 -0.75 -2.36 13.14
CA HIS A 117 -2.20 -2.45 13.30
C HIS A 117 -2.84 -1.09 13.64
N THR A 118 -2.19 -0.31 14.51
CA THR A 118 -2.69 1.01 14.89
C THR A 118 -2.72 1.96 13.70
N GLU A 119 -1.69 1.96 12.86
CA GLU A 119 -1.63 2.75 11.64
C GLU A 119 -2.60 2.28 10.57
N HIS A 120 -2.76 0.96 10.38
CA HIS A 120 -3.81 0.43 9.51
C HIS A 120 -5.19 0.92 9.96
N CYS A 121 -5.48 0.91 11.26
CA CYS A 121 -6.74 1.44 11.78
C CYS A 121 -6.88 2.94 11.53
N LEU A 122 -5.79 3.73 11.69
CA LEU A 122 -5.79 5.15 11.39
C LEU A 122 -6.09 5.44 9.91
N VAL A 123 -5.46 4.70 9.00
CA VAL A 123 -5.64 4.85 7.55
C VAL A 123 -7.04 4.41 7.12
N ALA A 124 -7.55 3.31 7.68
CA ALA A 124 -8.89 2.82 7.44
C ALA A 124 -9.98 3.67 8.12
N GLY A 125 -9.60 4.59 9.02
CA GLY A 125 -10.53 5.40 9.80
C GLY A 125 -11.35 4.60 10.83
N CYS A 126 -10.86 3.44 11.26
CA CYS A 126 -11.51 2.60 12.27
C CYS A 126 -10.81 2.72 13.64
N LYS A 127 -11.46 2.23 14.70
CA LYS A 127 -10.88 2.27 16.05
C LYS A 127 -9.78 1.23 16.19
N GLU A 128 -8.76 1.50 17.01
CA GLU A 128 -7.62 0.59 17.23
C GLU A 128 -8.04 -0.82 17.72
N ASN A 129 -9.17 -0.94 18.41
CA ASN A 129 -9.71 -2.23 18.86
C ASN A 129 -10.59 -2.94 17.80
N GLN A 130 -10.60 -2.46 16.57
CA GLN A 130 -11.33 -3.04 15.45
C GLN A 130 -10.37 -3.54 14.37
N CYS A 131 -10.90 -4.39 13.50
CA CYS A 131 -10.19 -4.89 12.33
C CYS A 131 -10.39 -3.90 11.17
N PRO A 132 -9.32 -3.41 10.54
CA PRO A 132 -9.43 -2.52 9.38
C PRO A 132 -9.95 -3.26 8.13
N GLU A 133 -9.73 -4.57 8.06
CA GLU A 133 -10.11 -5.40 6.91
C GLU A 133 -11.45 -6.13 7.09
N CYS A 134 -11.84 -6.45 8.33
CA CYS A 134 -12.94 -7.36 8.61
C CYS A 134 -14.04 -6.69 9.44
N LEU A 135 -15.29 -7.11 9.21
CA LEU A 135 -16.44 -6.57 9.95
C LEU A 135 -16.64 -7.24 11.32
N ALA A 136 -15.66 -8.01 11.79
CA ALA A 136 -15.75 -8.77 13.03
C ALA A 136 -15.83 -7.81 14.23
N PRO A 137 -16.74 -8.05 15.20
CA PRO A 137 -16.78 -7.27 16.42
C PRO A 137 -15.52 -7.51 17.27
N PRO A 138 -15.08 -6.52 18.08
CA PRO A 138 -13.85 -6.59 18.86
C PRO A 138 -13.72 -7.88 19.70
N ASP A 139 -14.83 -8.30 20.31
CA ASP A 139 -14.90 -9.47 21.21
C ASP A 139 -14.70 -10.80 20.49
N LYS A 140 -14.71 -10.80 19.15
CA LYS A 140 -14.51 -11.99 18.31
C LYS A 140 -13.19 -11.98 17.55
N LEU A 141 -12.35 -10.95 17.71
CA LEU A 141 -11.00 -10.90 17.15
C LEU A 141 -10.11 -11.98 17.78
N GLY A 142 -9.29 -12.66 16.97
CA GLY A 142 -8.40 -13.75 17.42
C GLY A 142 -8.99 -15.16 17.35
N ASN A 143 -10.29 -15.31 17.12
CA ASN A 143 -10.90 -16.63 16.87
C ASN A 143 -10.75 -17.02 15.39
N LEU A 144 -9.75 -17.88 15.10
CA LEU A 144 -9.37 -18.35 13.75
C LEU A 144 -10.53 -18.87 12.89
N LEU A 145 -11.56 -19.45 13.51
CA LEU A 145 -12.69 -20.05 12.79
C LEU A 145 -13.75 -19.01 12.36
N ASN A 146 -13.86 -17.88 13.06
CA ASN A 146 -14.90 -16.86 12.80
C ASN A 146 -14.36 -15.66 12.02
N SER A 147 -13.05 -15.40 12.04
CA SER A 147 -12.44 -14.29 11.30
C SER A 147 -12.57 -14.45 9.78
N LEU A 148 -12.44 -15.68 9.26
CA LEU A 148 -12.61 -15.97 7.83
C LEU A 148 -14.02 -15.66 7.30
N SER A 149 -15.05 -15.81 8.13
CA SER A 149 -16.43 -15.47 7.74
C SER A 149 -16.71 -13.97 7.66
N TYR A 150 -15.82 -13.14 8.22
CA TYR A 150 -15.97 -11.70 8.38
C TYR A 150 -14.98 -10.87 7.54
N CYS A 151 -13.92 -11.50 7.03
CA CYS A 151 -13.01 -10.92 6.04
C CYS A 151 -13.67 -10.99 4.66
N ASP A 152 -14.23 -9.89 4.19
CA ASP A 152 -14.77 -9.81 2.83
C ASP A 152 -13.62 -9.51 1.86
N SER A 153 -13.26 -10.49 1.02
CA SER A 153 -12.14 -10.39 0.07
C SER A 153 -12.35 -9.36 -1.05
N HIS A 154 -13.50 -8.67 -1.06
CA HIS A 154 -13.91 -7.73 -2.11
C HIS A 154 -13.87 -6.25 -1.72
N ARG A 155 -13.40 -5.90 -0.52
CA ARG A 155 -13.24 -4.49 -0.11
C ARG A 155 -11.82 -3.96 -0.40
N THR A 156 -11.42 -3.99 -1.66
CA THR A 156 -10.29 -3.19 -2.17
C THR A 156 -10.74 -1.74 -2.30
N VAL A 157 -10.17 -0.86 -1.48
CA VAL A 157 -10.09 0.58 -1.75
C VAL A 157 -9.14 0.82 -2.93
#